data_AF-A0A850GLS5-F1
#
_entry.id   AF-A0A850GLS5-F1
#
_cell.length_a   1.000
_cell.length_b   1.000
_cell.length_c   1.000
_cell.angle_alpha   90.00
_cell.angle_beta   90.00
_cell.angle_gamma   90.00
#
_symmetry.space_group_name_H-M   'P 1'
#
loop_
_entity.id
_entity.type
_entity.pdbx_description
1 polymer ?
#
loop_
_entity_poly.entity_id
_entity_poly.type
_entity_poly.pdbx_seq_one_letter_code
_entity_poly.pdbx_strand_id
1 'polypeptide(L)'
;MAQTQALLDEIAKLQAAQDAAALLGLEDHEDKKVRKAARKAIHVLRSKGVEIPETAKTWAGASLDGLRRHGGPIAMIDMSASPGLSRVTLSLPNDEEGAALFVAILDPEDRLLDFGAYYQTDGQQGRTARDWQRDADGRMVDVDWIRARLRWAREATFQAGREVPSGFDDHLPRLGDAPEAHPEPTWLDAALADVAAAEGELQDVMLGARVHEWPVLFDANNFFEVLNERMKDVDPQALEDAQRTEHIEGAAAGDEGLREGLRGPLANALDDAAVVLWLDGSLGEARRIRDLATALRGAEAPETVDGVTTLVQMQITSAAMEQLRRGGGMQGQDYDDHDLDHDQGHDN
;
A
#
# COMPACT_ATOMS: atom_id res chain seq x y z
N MET A 1 -26.86 -9.67 20.97
CA MET A 1 -27.12 -8.76 22.12
C MET A 1 -27.78 -9.46 23.30
N ALA A 2 -28.88 -10.20 23.13
CA ALA A 2 -29.54 -10.92 24.24
C ALA A 2 -28.62 -11.95 24.94
N GLN A 3 -27.77 -12.64 24.18
CA GLN A 3 -26.83 -13.64 24.71
C GLN A 3 -25.69 -13.01 25.53
N THR A 4 -25.14 -11.86 25.09
CA THR A 4 -24.10 -11.12 25.83
C THR A 4 -24.63 -10.65 27.19
N GLN A 5 -25.84 -10.12 27.26
CA GLN A 5 -26.41 -9.65 28.53
C GLN A 5 -26.65 -10.81 29.50
N ALA A 6 -27.16 -11.95 29.00
CA ALA A 6 -27.34 -13.14 29.81
C ALA A 6 -26.02 -13.63 30.43
N LEU A 7 -24.92 -13.61 29.66
CA LEU A 7 -23.58 -13.96 30.16
C LEU A 7 -23.03 -12.96 31.18
N LEU A 8 -23.34 -11.67 31.04
CA LEU A 8 -22.95 -10.66 32.03
C LEU A 8 -23.69 -10.86 33.36
N ASP A 9 -24.99 -11.18 33.29
CA ASP A 9 -25.80 -11.49 34.47
C ASP A 9 -25.35 -12.81 35.12
N GLU A 10 -24.92 -13.78 34.32
CA GLU A 10 -24.31 -15.03 34.78
C GLU A 10 -22.98 -14.80 35.50
N ILE A 11 -22.08 -13.97 34.95
CA ILE A 11 -20.82 -13.58 35.61
C ILE A 11 -21.09 -12.95 36.98
N ALA A 12 -22.11 -12.12 37.11
CA ALA A 12 -22.48 -11.53 38.40
C ALA A 12 -22.93 -12.59 39.41
N LYS A 13 -23.68 -13.61 38.97
CA LYS A 13 -24.09 -14.76 39.80
C LYS A 13 -22.89 -15.61 40.21
N LEU A 14 -21.98 -15.92 39.28
CA LEU A 14 -20.77 -16.70 39.56
C LEU A 14 -19.84 -15.97 40.54
N GLN A 15 -19.71 -14.65 40.40
CA GLN A 15 -18.96 -13.83 41.35
C GLN A 15 -19.60 -13.83 42.75
N ALA A 16 -20.94 -13.77 42.84
CA ALA A 16 -21.64 -13.87 44.11
C ALA A 16 -21.48 -15.27 44.76
N ALA A 17 -21.49 -16.32 43.93
CA ALA A 17 -21.29 -17.71 44.34
C ALA A 17 -19.82 -18.07 44.65
N GLN A 18 -18.88 -17.13 44.42
CA GLN A 18 -17.44 -17.35 44.54
C GLN A 18 -16.92 -18.49 43.64
N ASP A 19 -17.62 -18.76 42.53
CA ASP A 19 -17.26 -19.81 41.58
C ASP A 19 -16.15 -19.33 40.64
N ALA A 20 -14.92 -19.37 41.15
CA ALA A 20 -13.73 -18.96 40.42
C ALA A 20 -13.45 -19.84 39.20
N ALA A 21 -13.81 -21.13 39.24
CA ALA A 21 -13.56 -22.08 38.15
C ALA A 21 -14.44 -21.77 36.93
N ALA A 22 -15.73 -21.52 37.14
CA ALA A 22 -16.65 -21.14 36.07
C ALA A 22 -16.29 -19.77 35.46
N LEU A 23 -15.85 -18.81 36.29
CA LEU A 23 -15.39 -17.50 35.82
C LEU A 23 -14.13 -17.59 34.95
N LEU A 24 -13.20 -18.49 35.26
CA LEU A 24 -12.00 -18.74 34.43
C LEU A 24 -12.37 -19.23 33.03
N GLY A 25 -13.42 -20.05 32.91
CA GLY A 25 -13.95 -20.48 31.60
C GLY A 25 -14.43 -19.33 30.70
N LEU A 26 -14.69 -18.15 31.27
CA LEU A 26 -15.16 -16.95 30.55
C LEU A 26 -14.06 -15.88 30.37
N GLU A 27 -12.84 -16.12 30.87
CA GLU A 27 -11.75 -15.12 30.87
C GLU A 27 -11.26 -14.76 29.46
N ASP A 28 -11.29 -15.71 28.53
CA ASP A 28 -10.81 -15.55 27.15
C ASP A 28 -11.95 -15.57 26.13
N HIS A 29 -13.18 -15.24 26.56
CA HIS A 29 -14.36 -15.15 25.69
C HIS A 29 -14.18 -14.11 24.55
N GLU A 30 -14.71 -14.43 23.36
CA GLU A 30 -14.57 -13.61 22.14
C GLU A 30 -15.16 -12.19 22.33
N ASP A 31 -16.35 -12.10 22.93
CA ASP A 31 -16.98 -10.82 23.30
C ASP A 31 -16.15 -10.05 24.35
N LYS A 32 -15.69 -8.85 23.98
CA LYS A 32 -14.88 -7.94 24.81
C LYS A 32 -15.54 -7.58 26.14
N LYS A 33 -16.88 -7.43 26.19
CA LYS A 33 -17.61 -7.04 27.41
C LYS A 33 -17.63 -8.21 28.41
N VAL A 34 -17.91 -9.41 27.93
CA VAL A 34 -17.93 -10.65 28.74
C VAL A 34 -16.54 -10.92 29.33
N ARG A 35 -15.50 -10.88 28.49
CA ARG A 35 -14.10 -11.05 28.92
C ARG A 35 -13.65 -10.02 29.97
N LYS A 36 -14.00 -8.74 29.80
CA LYS A 36 -13.67 -7.71 30.81
C LYS A 36 -14.42 -7.95 32.12
N ALA A 37 -15.69 -8.35 32.06
CA ALA A 37 -16.48 -8.61 33.25
C ALA A 37 -15.97 -9.83 34.02
N ALA A 38 -15.65 -10.93 33.34
CA ALA A 38 -15.08 -12.14 33.95
C ALA A 38 -13.73 -11.84 34.64
N ARG A 39 -12.81 -11.15 33.97
CA ARG A 39 -11.51 -10.73 34.54
C ARG A 39 -11.67 -9.85 35.78
N LYS A 40 -12.62 -8.92 35.75
CA LYS A 40 -12.92 -8.05 36.89
C LYS A 40 -13.50 -8.85 38.06
N ALA A 41 -14.41 -9.80 37.80
CA ALA A 41 -14.98 -10.68 38.81
C ALA A 41 -13.92 -11.55 39.49
N ILE A 42 -13.02 -12.17 38.71
CA ILE A 42 -11.88 -12.94 39.22
C ILE A 42 -10.97 -12.07 40.10
N HIS A 43 -10.67 -10.83 39.66
CA HIS A 43 -9.86 -9.90 40.45
C HIS A 43 -10.51 -9.57 41.80
N VAL A 44 -11.82 -9.35 41.83
CA VAL A 44 -12.58 -9.08 43.08
C VAL A 44 -12.62 -10.32 43.98
N LEU A 45 -12.72 -11.53 43.43
CA LEU A 45 -12.65 -12.75 44.23
C LEU A 45 -11.26 -12.92 44.85
N ARG A 46 -10.20 -12.67 44.08
CA ARG A 46 -8.82 -12.69 44.57
C ARG A 46 -8.58 -11.68 45.70
N SER A 47 -9.11 -10.45 45.56
CA SER A 47 -8.99 -9.44 46.61
C SER A 47 -9.78 -9.79 47.89
N LYS A 48 -10.77 -10.69 47.79
CA LYS A 48 -11.54 -11.22 48.91
C LYS A 48 -10.94 -12.51 49.50
N GLY A 49 -9.77 -12.94 49.02
CA GLY A 49 -9.08 -14.14 49.51
C GLY A 49 -9.68 -15.46 49.03
N VAL A 50 -10.53 -15.45 48.00
CA VAL A 50 -11.02 -16.67 47.36
C VAL A 50 -9.88 -17.27 46.55
N GLU A 51 -9.57 -18.54 46.80
CA GLU A 51 -8.58 -19.30 46.06
C GLU A 51 -9.06 -19.48 44.61
N ILE A 52 -8.30 -18.92 43.67
CA ILE A 52 -8.58 -19.05 42.24
C ILE A 52 -7.79 -20.26 41.76
N PRO A 53 -8.42 -21.30 41.18
CA PRO A 53 -7.69 -22.43 40.62
C PRO A 53 -6.58 -21.94 39.69
N GLU A 54 -5.34 -22.35 39.96
CA GLU A 54 -4.21 -21.99 39.11
C GLU A 54 -4.36 -22.66 37.75
N THR A 55 -4.91 -21.95 36.76
CA THR A 55 -4.55 -22.23 35.38
C THR A 55 -3.10 -21.82 35.23
N ALA A 56 -2.20 -22.80 35.10
CA ALA A 56 -0.78 -22.58 34.90
C ALA A 56 -0.51 -21.73 33.64
N LYS A 57 -0.56 -20.40 33.79
CA LYS A 57 0.20 -19.46 32.98
C LYS A 57 1.40 -19.03 33.82
N THR A 58 2.23 -20.01 34.20
CA THR A 58 3.48 -19.77 34.91
C THR A 58 4.47 -19.11 33.96
N TRP A 59 4.67 -17.80 34.14
CA TRP A 59 5.76 -17.03 33.54
C TRP A 59 7.15 -17.61 33.87
N ALA A 60 7.24 -18.41 34.94
CA ALA A 60 8.48 -19.01 35.43
C ALA A 60 9.07 -20.13 34.54
N GLY A 61 8.32 -20.62 33.55
CA GLY A 61 8.78 -21.69 32.63
C GLY A 61 8.76 -21.31 31.15
N ALA A 62 8.32 -20.11 30.80
CA ALA A 62 8.38 -19.64 29.43
C ALA A 62 9.80 -19.09 29.18
N SER A 63 10.49 -19.62 28.17
CA SER A 63 11.68 -18.94 27.64
C SER A 63 11.31 -17.51 27.24
N LEU A 64 12.28 -16.60 27.17
CA LEU A 64 12.05 -15.26 26.59
C LEU A 64 11.34 -15.38 25.23
N ASP A 65 11.68 -16.41 24.43
CA ASP A 65 11.03 -16.73 23.16
C ASP A 65 9.57 -17.22 23.31
N GLY A 66 9.22 -17.91 24.40
CA GLY A 66 7.84 -18.29 24.71
C GLY A 66 6.97 -17.13 25.19
N LEU A 67 7.60 -16.04 25.65
CA LEU A 67 6.94 -14.77 26.00
C LEU A 67 6.87 -13.82 24.79
N ARG A 68 7.83 -13.92 23.87
CA ARG A 68 7.86 -13.20 22.60
C ARG A 68 6.80 -13.78 21.67
N ARG A 69 5.78 -12.97 21.38
CA ARG A 69 4.78 -13.30 20.36
C ARG A 69 5.24 -12.72 19.04
N HIS A 70 6.37 -13.19 18.52
CA HIS A 70 6.81 -12.79 17.19
C HIS A 70 5.70 -13.12 16.21
N GLY A 71 5.04 -12.09 15.68
CA GLY A 71 4.33 -12.24 14.42
C GLY A 71 5.41 -12.56 13.40
N GLY A 72 5.21 -13.56 12.53
CA GLY A 72 6.14 -13.84 11.45
C GLY A 72 6.43 -12.58 10.60
N PRO A 73 7.29 -12.69 9.59
CA PRO A 73 7.58 -11.55 8.73
C PRO A 73 6.32 -10.99 8.09
N ILE A 74 6.29 -9.67 7.92
CA ILE A 74 5.13 -8.93 7.44
C ILE A 74 5.59 -7.99 6.34
N ALA A 75 4.93 -8.03 5.19
CA ALA A 75 5.24 -7.20 4.03
C ALA A 75 3.96 -6.52 3.51
N MET A 76 4.07 -5.25 3.14
CA MET A 76 2.99 -4.45 2.55
C MET A 76 3.54 -3.48 1.52
N ILE A 77 2.67 -3.08 0.61
CA ILE A 77 2.87 -2.00 -0.34
C ILE A 77 1.66 -1.08 -0.32
N ASP A 78 1.89 0.21 -0.49
CA ASP A 78 0.85 1.25 -0.55
C ASP A 78 1.24 2.32 -1.59
N MET A 79 0.27 2.76 -2.39
CA MET A 79 0.42 3.86 -3.35
C MET A 79 -0.57 5.01 -3.08
N SER A 80 -1.40 4.90 -2.04
CA SER A 80 -2.49 5.86 -1.78
C SER A 80 -1.98 7.26 -1.42
N ALA A 81 -0.89 7.34 -0.66
CA ALA A 81 -0.31 8.60 -0.19
C ALA A 81 0.42 9.38 -1.30
N SER A 82 0.90 8.71 -2.34
CA SER A 82 1.66 9.31 -3.44
C SER A 82 1.47 8.49 -4.70
N PRO A 83 0.43 8.79 -5.52
CA PRO A 83 0.17 8.05 -6.74
C PRO A 83 1.39 7.98 -7.67
N GLY A 84 1.68 6.78 -8.16
CA GLY A 84 2.87 6.51 -8.98
C GLY A 84 4.16 6.37 -8.17
N LEU A 85 4.14 6.46 -6.84
CA LEU A 85 5.24 6.05 -5.97
C LEU A 85 4.77 4.93 -5.05
N SER A 86 5.66 3.99 -4.77
CA SER A 86 5.36 2.81 -3.96
C SER A 86 6.01 2.92 -2.60
N ARG A 87 5.19 3.02 -1.56
CA ARG A 87 5.63 2.89 -0.17
C ARG A 87 5.62 1.41 0.19
N VAL A 88 6.81 0.83 0.34
CA VAL A 88 6.96 -0.56 0.80
C VAL A 88 7.26 -0.58 2.29
N THR A 89 6.64 -1.52 3.00
CA THR A 89 6.90 -1.73 4.43
C THR A 89 7.20 -3.20 4.68
N LEU A 90 8.30 -3.47 5.37
CA LEU A 90 8.77 -4.81 5.70
C LEU A 90 9.12 -4.90 7.19
N SER A 91 8.40 -5.73 7.93
CA SER A 91 8.71 -6.04 9.33
C SER A 91 9.30 -7.46 9.42
N LEU A 92 10.55 -7.57 9.84
CA LEU A 92 11.25 -8.84 10.01
C LEU A 92 11.46 -9.13 11.51
N PRO A 93 11.08 -10.33 12.01
CA PRO A 93 11.43 -10.76 13.35
C PRO A 93 12.95 -10.78 13.55
N ASN A 94 13.38 -10.48 14.77
CA ASN A 94 14.74 -10.56 15.25
C ASN A 94 14.74 -11.25 16.62
N ASP A 95 15.38 -12.41 16.66
CA ASP A 95 15.44 -13.29 17.82
C ASP A 95 16.13 -12.64 19.04
N GLU A 96 16.91 -11.58 18.87
CA GLU A 96 17.62 -10.93 19.98
C GLU A 96 16.91 -9.68 20.47
N GLU A 97 16.38 -8.86 19.56
CA GLU A 97 15.93 -7.52 19.91
C GLU A 97 14.42 -7.33 19.81
N GLY A 98 13.66 -8.06 18.99
CA GLY A 98 12.24 -7.75 18.71
C GLY A 98 11.94 -7.90 17.22
N ALA A 99 11.43 -6.89 16.53
CA ALA A 99 11.34 -6.87 15.07
C ALA A 99 12.01 -5.62 14.49
N ALA A 100 12.54 -5.72 13.28
CA ALA A 100 13.01 -4.58 12.50
C ALA A 100 11.99 -4.22 11.44
N LEU A 101 11.56 -2.97 11.46
CA LEU A 101 10.67 -2.37 10.49
C LEU A 101 11.47 -1.55 9.50
N PHE A 102 11.39 -1.91 8.24
CA PHE A 102 11.88 -1.13 7.12
C PHE A 102 10.70 -0.45 6.45
N VAL A 103 10.83 0.84 6.20
CA VAL A 103 9.89 1.63 5.39
C VAL A 103 10.71 2.24 4.28
N ALA A 104 10.29 2.07 3.03
CA ALA A 104 10.96 2.68 1.90
C ALA A 104 9.97 3.29 0.91
N ILE A 105 10.43 4.27 0.16
CA ILE A 105 9.70 4.84 -0.97
C ILE A 105 10.47 4.49 -2.23
N LEU A 106 9.79 3.82 -3.16
CA LEU A 106 10.31 3.45 -4.47
C LEU A 106 9.60 4.26 -5.53
N ASP A 107 10.32 4.68 -6.57
CA ASP A 107 9.70 5.20 -7.78
C ASP A 107 9.55 4.12 -8.87
N PRO A 108 8.81 4.40 -9.96
CA PRO A 108 8.60 3.41 -11.02
C PRO A 108 9.85 3.08 -11.84
N GLU A 109 10.88 3.94 -11.81
CA GLU A 109 12.22 3.62 -12.34
C GLU A 109 13.00 2.66 -11.42
N ASP A 110 12.32 2.07 -10.43
CA ASP A 110 12.85 1.21 -9.39
C ASP A 110 13.89 1.91 -8.51
N ARG A 111 13.90 3.23 -8.38
CA ARG A 111 14.86 3.91 -7.50
C ARG A 111 14.35 3.97 -6.08
N LEU A 112 15.27 3.82 -5.14
CA LEU A 112 15.05 3.98 -3.72
C LEU A 112 15.17 5.48 -3.37
N LEU A 113 14.01 6.13 -3.20
CA LEU A 113 13.93 7.57 -2.91
C LEU A 113 14.13 7.88 -1.42
N ASP A 114 13.62 7.01 -0.55
CA ASP A 114 13.71 7.16 0.89
C ASP A 114 13.77 5.79 1.57
N PHE A 115 14.42 5.73 2.73
CA PHE A 115 14.55 4.53 3.54
C PHE A 115 14.66 4.87 5.02
N GLY A 116 13.83 4.22 5.83
CA GLY A 116 13.88 4.26 7.28
C GLY A 116 13.90 2.86 7.86
N ALA A 117 14.81 2.62 8.80
CA ALA A 117 14.84 1.41 9.61
C ALA A 117 14.52 1.75 11.07
N TYR A 118 13.58 1.01 11.64
CA TYR A 118 13.07 1.23 12.98
C TYR A 118 13.01 -0.07 13.77
N TYR A 119 13.14 0.07 15.07
CA TYR A 119 12.86 -1.01 15.99
C TYR A 119 11.36 -1.10 16.28
N GLN A 120 10.80 -2.32 16.25
CA GLN A 120 9.45 -2.63 16.69
C GLN A 120 9.49 -3.63 17.84
N THR A 121 8.78 -3.31 18.92
CA THR A 121 8.45 -4.29 19.95
C THR A 121 7.46 -5.34 19.41
N ASP A 122 7.46 -6.56 19.96
CA ASP A 122 6.50 -7.61 19.56
C ASP A 122 5.04 -7.15 19.63
N GLY A 123 4.72 -6.32 20.63
CA GLY A 123 3.38 -5.75 20.79
C GLY A 123 3.02 -4.74 19.69
N GLN A 124 3.99 -3.99 19.15
CA GLN A 124 3.79 -3.14 17.98
C GLN A 124 3.65 -3.99 16.72
N GLN A 125 4.57 -4.94 16.50
CA GLN A 125 4.53 -5.84 15.34
C GLN A 125 3.20 -6.61 15.28
N GLY A 126 2.76 -7.20 16.39
CA GLY A 126 1.49 -7.92 16.47
C GLY A 126 0.23 -7.04 16.41
N ARG A 127 0.34 -5.72 16.61
CA ARG A 127 -0.75 -4.78 16.28
C ARG A 127 -0.77 -4.51 14.78
N THR A 128 0.37 -4.14 14.20
CA THR A 128 0.53 -3.90 12.76
C THR A 128 0.05 -5.10 11.93
N ALA A 129 0.47 -6.31 12.29
CA ALA A 129 0.03 -7.54 11.63
C ALA A 129 -1.50 -7.68 11.62
N ARG A 130 -2.15 -7.43 12.77
CA ARG A 130 -3.60 -7.58 12.90
C ARG A 130 -4.36 -6.47 12.20
N ASP A 131 -3.85 -5.25 12.23
CA ASP A 131 -4.49 -4.13 11.54
C ASP A 131 -4.44 -4.36 10.03
N TRP A 132 -3.30 -4.76 9.48
CA TRP A 132 -3.19 -5.07 8.06
C TRP A 132 -3.97 -6.31 7.64
N GLN A 133 -3.94 -7.39 8.42
CA GLN A 133 -4.79 -8.55 8.16
C GLN A 133 -6.28 -8.20 8.20
N ARG A 134 -6.69 -7.26 9.06
CA ARG A 134 -8.08 -6.80 9.06
C ARG A 134 -8.39 -5.98 7.81
N ASP A 135 -7.52 -5.04 7.47
CA ASP A 135 -7.79 -4.05 6.43
C ASP A 135 -7.67 -4.66 5.02
N ALA A 136 -6.79 -5.65 4.83
CA ALA A 136 -6.61 -6.38 3.58
C ALA A 136 -7.33 -7.74 3.53
N ASP A 137 -8.31 -7.99 4.41
CA ASP A 137 -9.05 -9.27 4.48
C ASP A 137 -8.14 -10.52 4.51
N GLY A 138 -7.08 -10.47 5.32
CA GLY A 138 -6.11 -11.53 5.53
C GLY A 138 -5.05 -11.66 4.42
N ARG A 139 -5.13 -10.88 3.35
CA ARG A 139 -4.14 -10.86 2.26
C ARG A 139 -2.87 -10.15 2.72
N MET A 140 -1.74 -10.69 2.29
CA MET A 140 -0.41 -10.22 2.64
C MET A 140 0.49 -10.34 1.41
N VAL A 141 1.35 -9.34 1.21
CA VAL A 141 2.34 -9.35 0.14
C VAL A 141 3.43 -10.38 0.47
N ASP A 142 4.00 -11.01 -0.57
CA ASP A 142 5.14 -11.89 -0.41
C ASP A 142 6.37 -11.15 0.15
N VAL A 143 6.94 -11.71 1.22
CA VAL A 143 8.04 -11.10 1.96
C VAL A 143 9.33 -11.10 1.14
N ASP A 144 9.58 -12.18 0.42
CA ASP A 144 10.81 -12.33 -0.36
C ASP A 144 10.77 -11.45 -1.61
N TRP A 145 9.59 -11.23 -2.20
CA TRP A 145 9.39 -10.22 -3.25
C TRP A 145 9.72 -8.81 -2.76
N ILE A 146 9.23 -8.38 -1.59
CA ILE A 146 9.57 -7.04 -1.06
C ILE A 146 11.07 -6.91 -0.73
N ARG A 147 11.69 -7.96 -0.19
CA ARG A 147 13.16 -7.97 0.00
C ARG A 147 13.89 -7.81 -1.33
N ALA A 148 13.51 -8.58 -2.34
CA ALA A 148 14.09 -8.51 -3.66
C ALA A 148 13.88 -7.12 -4.30
N ARG A 149 12.69 -6.52 -4.18
CA ARG A 149 12.37 -5.15 -4.62
C ARG A 149 13.30 -4.12 -3.96
N LEU A 150 13.46 -4.17 -2.64
CA LEU A 150 14.37 -3.27 -1.91
C LEU A 150 15.82 -3.42 -2.37
N ARG A 151 16.29 -4.67 -2.54
CA ARG A 151 17.66 -4.95 -2.99
C ARG A 151 17.90 -4.49 -4.43
N TRP A 152 16.95 -4.76 -5.32
CA TRP A 152 16.98 -4.29 -6.70
C TRP A 152 16.99 -2.77 -6.75
N ALA A 153 16.13 -2.12 -5.98
CA ALA A 153 16.00 -0.67 -6.00
C ALA A 153 17.24 0.06 -5.50
N ARG A 154 17.90 -0.49 -4.47
CA ARG A 154 19.21 -0.01 -4.03
C ARG A 154 20.24 -0.07 -5.16
N GLU A 155 20.27 -1.16 -5.91
CA GLU A 155 21.25 -1.33 -6.99
C GLU A 155 20.92 -0.43 -8.19
N ALA A 156 19.65 -0.33 -8.58
CA ALA A 156 19.20 0.63 -9.60
C ALA A 156 19.57 2.07 -9.25
N THR A 157 19.39 2.47 -7.98
CA THR A 157 19.76 3.80 -7.49
C THR A 157 21.27 4.04 -7.59
N PHE A 158 22.08 3.06 -7.15
CA PHE A 158 23.53 3.14 -7.21
C PHE A 158 24.05 3.21 -8.66
N GLN A 159 23.53 2.34 -9.55
CA GLN A 159 23.93 2.30 -10.96
C GLN A 159 23.51 3.56 -11.72
N ALA A 160 22.42 4.21 -11.32
CA ALA A 160 22.01 5.51 -11.83
C ALA A 160 22.90 6.68 -11.35
N GLY A 161 23.97 6.41 -10.58
CA GLY A 161 24.88 7.41 -10.04
C GLY A 161 24.24 8.30 -8.97
N ARG A 162 23.17 7.82 -8.32
CA ARG A 162 22.49 8.51 -7.23
C ARG A 162 22.98 8.01 -5.88
N GLU A 163 22.89 8.87 -4.87
CA GLU A 163 23.19 8.49 -3.50
C GLU A 163 22.11 7.54 -2.98
N VAL A 164 22.53 6.39 -2.46
CA VAL A 164 21.63 5.45 -1.78
C VAL A 164 21.26 6.04 -0.41
N PRO A 165 19.98 6.07 -0.02
CA PRO A 165 19.56 6.56 1.29
C PRO A 165 20.36 5.97 2.45
N SER A 166 20.75 6.84 3.39
CA SER A 166 21.61 6.50 4.51
C SER A 166 21.03 5.37 5.37
N GLY A 167 21.90 4.47 5.84
CA GLY A 167 21.50 3.37 6.72
C GLY A 167 20.87 2.17 6.00
N PHE A 168 20.58 2.24 4.70
CA PHE A 168 20.16 1.05 3.95
C PHE A 168 21.23 -0.04 3.98
N ASP A 169 22.48 0.35 3.68
CA ASP A 169 23.58 -0.60 3.54
C ASP A 169 23.92 -1.32 4.87
N ASP A 170 23.62 -0.71 6.02
CA ASP A 170 23.77 -1.32 7.36
C ASP A 170 22.81 -2.50 7.58
N HIS A 171 21.75 -2.59 6.79
CA HIS A 171 20.69 -3.60 6.91
C HIS A 171 20.71 -4.66 5.81
N LEU A 172 21.68 -4.61 4.88
CA LEU A 172 21.86 -5.63 3.83
C LEU A 172 21.84 -7.08 4.35
N PRO A 173 22.48 -7.42 5.50
CA PRO A 173 22.46 -8.79 6.01
C PRO A 173 21.06 -9.31 6.34
N ARG A 174 20.09 -8.41 6.61
CA ARG A 174 18.70 -8.76 6.95
C ARG A 174 17.80 -8.85 5.72
N LEU A 175 18.19 -8.22 4.61
CA LEU A 175 17.40 -8.15 3.37
C LEU A 175 17.73 -9.28 2.39
N GLY A 176 18.80 -10.05 2.63
CA GLY A 176 19.23 -11.13 1.73
C GLY A 176 20.00 -10.60 0.53
N ASP A 177 20.27 -11.48 -0.44
CA ASP A 177 21.07 -11.15 -1.63
C ASP A 177 20.28 -10.33 -2.66
N ALA A 178 21.00 -9.65 -3.56
CA ALA A 178 20.36 -8.96 -4.68
C ALA A 178 19.85 -9.98 -5.71
N PRO A 179 18.63 -9.79 -6.25
CA PRO A 179 18.11 -10.69 -7.28
C PRO A 179 18.89 -10.51 -8.59
N GLU A 180 18.99 -11.59 -9.37
CA GLU A 180 19.69 -11.58 -10.68
C GLU A 180 18.91 -10.85 -11.78
N ALA A 181 17.61 -10.71 -11.61
CA ALA A 181 16.69 -10.05 -12.53
C ALA A 181 15.70 -9.17 -11.78
N HIS A 182 14.99 -8.32 -12.52
CA HIS A 182 13.94 -7.48 -11.95
C HIS A 182 12.90 -8.36 -11.20
N PRO A 183 12.58 -8.03 -9.95
CA PRO A 183 11.64 -8.82 -9.16
C PRO A 183 10.19 -8.54 -9.57
N GLU A 184 9.68 -9.31 -10.52
CA GLU A 184 8.27 -9.33 -10.87
C GLU A 184 7.41 -10.03 -9.79
N PRO A 185 6.15 -9.59 -9.56
CA PRO A 185 5.27 -10.15 -8.54
C PRO A 185 4.65 -11.48 -9.00
N THR A 186 5.45 -12.48 -9.35
CA THR A 186 4.96 -13.80 -9.82
C THR A 186 4.11 -14.55 -8.79
N TRP A 187 4.27 -14.24 -7.51
CA TRP A 187 3.39 -14.73 -6.44
C TRP A 187 1.95 -14.22 -6.62
N LEU A 188 1.75 -13.03 -7.19
CA LEU A 188 0.44 -12.46 -7.48
C LEU A 188 -0.25 -13.23 -8.62
N ASP A 189 0.52 -13.68 -9.62
CA ASP A 189 0.00 -14.52 -10.71
C ASP A 189 -0.58 -15.83 -10.15
N ALA A 190 0.09 -16.43 -9.17
CA ALA A 190 -0.42 -17.60 -8.45
C ALA A 190 -1.67 -17.25 -7.60
N ALA A 191 -1.68 -16.10 -6.92
CA ALA A 191 -2.81 -15.65 -6.12
C ALA A 191 -4.07 -15.31 -6.95
N LEU A 192 -3.89 -14.95 -8.23
CA LEU A 192 -4.94 -14.58 -9.17
C LEU A 192 -5.26 -15.68 -10.19
N ALA A 193 -4.71 -16.89 -10.05
CA ALA A 193 -4.80 -17.95 -11.05
C ALA A 193 -6.25 -18.30 -11.43
N ASP A 194 -7.13 -18.37 -10.44
CA ASP A 194 -8.56 -18.71 -10.60
C ASP A 194 -9.48 -17.47 -10.72
N VAL A 195 -8.91 -16.27 -10.82
CA VAL A 195 -9.65 -15.01 -10.91
C VAL A 195 -9.77 -14.59 -12.37
N ALA A 196 -11.00 -14.38 -12.83
CA ALA A 196 -11.25 -13.77 -14.14
C ALA A 196 -10.95 -12.27 -14.10
N ALA A 197 -10.33 -11.75 -15.17
CA ALA A 197 -10.14 -10.31 -15.34
C ALA A 197 -11.49 -9.58 -15.35
N ALA A 198 -11.52 -8.38 -14.76
CA ALA A 198 -12.73 -7.55 -14.72
C ALA A 198 -13.22 -7.19 -16.13
N GLU A 199 -14.52 -7.36 -16.36
CA GLU A 199 -15.19 -6.95 -17.60
C GLU A 199 -15.42 -5.42 -17.61
N GLY A 200 -15.67 -4.84 -18.80
CA GLY A 200 -15.94 -3.41 -18.97
C GLY A 200 -14.76 -2.62 -19.55
N GLU A 201 -14.83 -1.29 -19.46
CA GLU A 201 -13.80 -0.40 -20.01
C GLU A 201 -12.53 -0.40 -19.14
N LEU A 202 -11.35 -0.54 -19.76
CA LEU A 202 -10.08 -0.53 -19.02
C LEU A 202 -9.83 0.82 -18.36
N GLN A 203 -10.37 1.89 -18.93
CA GLN A 203 -10.31 3.24 -18.39
C GLN A 203 -10.82 3.30 -16.95
N ASP A 204 -11.94 2.63 -16.64
CA ASP A 204 -12.52 2.65 -15.29
C ASP A 204 -11.59 1.99 -14.27
N VAL A 205 -10.96 0.89 -14.65
CA VAL A 205 -9.98 0.18 -13.81
C VAL A 205 -8.75 1.04 -13.57
N MET A 206 -8.23 1.71 -14.61
CA MET A 206 -7.08 2.63 -14.47
C MET A 206 -7.41 3.89 -13.66
N LEU A 207 -8.65 4.39 -13.73
CA LEU A 207 -9.13 5.48 -12.87
C LEU A 207 -9.17 5.03 -11.41
N GLY A 208 -9.66 3.83 -11.13
CA GLY A 208 -9.63 3.22 -9.79
C GLY A 208 -8.20 3.08 -9.24
N ALA A 209 -7.26 2.69 -10.10
CA ALA A 209 -5.82 2.65 -9.77
C ALA A 209 -5.13 4.02 -9.73
N ARG A 210 -5.87 5.12 -9.96
CA ARG A 210 -5.40 6.52 -9.96
C ARG A 210 -4.25 6.79 -10.93
N VAL A 211 -4.22 6.09 -12.07
CA VAL A 211 -3.18 6.24 -13.11
C VAL A 211 -3.07 7.67 -13.62
N HIS A 212 -4.20 8.38 -13.72
CA HIS A 212 -4.26 9.78 -14.10
C HIS A 212 -3.59 10.76 -13.12
N GLU A 213 -3.23 10.31 -11.91
CA GLU A 213 -2.51 11.11 -10.92
C GLU A 213 -1.01 10.82 -10.88
N TRP A 214 -0.55 9.81 -11.61
CA TRP A 214 0.86 9.44 -11.65
C TRP A 214 1.66 10.54 -12.37
N PRO A 215 2.95 10.74 -12.02
CA PRO A 215 3.83 11.56 -12.85
C PRO A 215 3.97 10.92 -14.24
N VAL A 216 4.43 11.70 -15.22
CA VAL A 216 4.73 11.16 -16.56
C VAL A 216 5.90 10.18 -16.44
N LEU A 217 5.67 8.92 -16.81
CA LEU A 217 6.62 7.81 -16.61
C LEU A 217 7.40 7.42 -17.88
N PHE A 218 7.53 8.32 -18.85
CA PHE A 218 8.32 8.09 -20.05
C PHE A 218 8.93 9.40 -20.55
N ASP A 219 10.01 9.31 -21.35
CA ASP A 219 10.52 10.48 -22.06
C ASP A 219 9.54 10.89 -23.16
N ALA A 220 8.73 11.89 -22.86
CA ALA A 220 7.64 12.31 -23.72
C ALA A 220 8.04 13.37 -24.75
N ASN A 221 9.32 13.77 -24.84
CA ASN A 221 9.74 14.89 -25.69
C ASN A 221 9.43 14.63 -27.18
N ASN A 222 9.92 13.51 -27.72
CA ASN A 222 9.68 13.14 -29.12
C ASN A 222 8.20 12.86 -29.38
N PHE A 223 7.55 12.11 -28.48
CA PHE A 223 6.12 11.81 -28.56
C PHE A 223 5.28 13.09 -28.66
N PHE A 224 5.50 14.06 -27.78
CA PHE A 224 4.75 15.32 -27.80
C PHE A 224 5.08 16.19 -29.01
N GLU A 225 6.32 16.20 -29.50
CA GLU A 225 6.68 16.89 -30.74
C GLU A 225 5.88 16.34 -31.92
N VAL A 226 5.89 15.01 -32.11
CA VAL A 226 5.15 14.34 -33.19
C VAL A 226 3.65 14.54 -33.03
N LEU A 227 3.12 14.40 -31.80
CA LEU A 227 1.70 14.59 -31.52
C LEU A 227 1.25 16.03 -31.82
N ASN A 228 2.05 17.04 -31.43
CA ASN A 228 1.75 18.44 -31.70
C ASN A 228 1.74 18.75 -33.20
N GLU A 229 2.69 18.24 -33.97
CA GLU A 229 2.68 18.42 -35.43
C GLU A 229 1.47 17.74 -36.08
N ARG A 230 1.05 16.56 -35.58
CA ARG A 230 -0.17 15.88 -36.06
C ARG A 230 -1.45 16.63 -35.72
N MET A 231 -1.46 17.42 -34.64
CA MET A 231 -2.63 18.20 -34.18
C MET A 231 -2.61 19.67 -34.62
N LYS A 232 -1.59 20.12 -35.35
CA LYS A 232 -1.32 21.55 -35.64
C LYS A 232 -2.48 22.32 -36.30
N ASP A 233 -3.21 21.66 -37.19
CA ASP A 233 -4.33 22.26 -37.94
C ASP A 233 -5.70 21.71 -37.49
N VAL A 234 -5.72 21.04 -36.32
CA VAL A 234 -6.92 20.43 -35.75
C VAL A 234 -7.51 21.37 -34.72
N ASP A 235 -8.81 21.69 -34.86
CA ASP A 235 -9.54 22.41 -33.82
C ASP A 235 -9.79 21.46 -32.62
N PRO A 236 -9.21 21.72 -31.43
CA PRO A 236 -9.38 20.85 -30.27
C PRO A 236 -10.85 20.72 -29.83
N GLN A 237 -11.70 21.70 -30.12
CA GLN A 237 -13.12 21.68 -29.75
C GLN A 237 -13.98 20.88 -30.74
N ALA A 238 -13.48 20.65 -31.94
CA ALA A 238 -14.16 19.86 -32.98
C ALA A 238 -13.60 18.43 -33.08
N LEU A 239 -12.59 18.07 -32.29
CA LEU A 239 -11.90 16.80 -32.37
C LEU A 239 -12.72 15.67 -31.71
N GLU A 240 -13.16 14.71 -32.53
CA GLU A 240 -13.84 13.51 -32.05
C GLU A 240 -12.87 12.53 -31.36
N ASP A 241 -13.38 11.69 -30.46
CA ASP A 241 -12.56 10.77 -29.67
C ASP A 241 -11.80 9.74 -30.54
N ALA A 242 -12.41 9.28 -31.64
CA ALA A 242 -11.77 8.37 -32.60
C ALA A 242 -10.56 9.02 -33.27
N GLN A 243 -10.69 10.29 -33.67
CA GLN A 243 -9.60 11.05 -34.29
C GLN A 243 -8.49 11.33 -33.28
N ARG A 244 -8.84 11.67 -32.03
CA ARG A 244 -7.86 11.83 -30.94
C ARG A 244 -7.05 10.55 -30.74
N THR A 245 -7.72 9.41 -30.73
CA THR A 245 -7.11 8.08 -30.59
C THR A 245 -6.13 7.82 -31.75
N GLU A 246 -6.55 8.05 -33.00
CA GLU A 246 -5.69 7.90 -34.19
C GLU A 246 -4.43 8.81 -34.14
N HIS A 247 -4.58 10.05 -33.64
CA HIS A 247 -3.46 10.98 -33.48
C HIS A 247 -2.44 10.48 -32.46
N ILE A 248 -2.90 9.94 -31.33
CA ILE A 248 -2.05 9.38 -30.28
C ILE A 248 -1.35 8.12 -30.77
N GLU A 249 -2.08 7.18 -31.37
CA GLU A 249 -1.52 5.92 -31.86
C GLU A 249 -0.40 6.15 -32.89
N GLY A 250 -0.62 7.02 -33.86
CA GLY A 250 0.43 7.30 -34.84
C GLY A 250 1.54 8.23 -34.34
N ALA A 251 1.38 8.91 -33.20
CA ALA A 251 2.50 9.57 -32.52
C ALA A 251 3.32 8.58 -31.65
N ALA A 252 2.65 7.57 -31.10
CA ALA A 252 3.27 6.49 -30.34
C ALA A 252 4.05 5.50 -31.23
N ALA A 253 3.63 5.34 -32.49
CA ALA A 253 4.23 4.40 -33.42
C ALA A 253 5.74 4.64 -33.62
N GLY A 254 6.56 3.72 -33.11
CA GLY A 254 8.02 3.81 -33.23
C GLY A 254 8.69 4.80 -32.28
N ASP A 255 7.97 5.34 -31.30
CA ASP A 255 8.56 6.22 -30.27
C ASP A 255 9.34 5.39 -29.24
N GLU A 256 10.67 5.50 -29.25
CA GLU A 256 11.54 4.72 -28.39
C GLU A 256 11.45 5.12 -26.90
N GLY A 257 11.25 6.41 -26.60
CA GLY A 257 11.10 6.88 -25.23
C GLY A 257 9.83 6.34 -24.57
N LEU A 258 8.73 6.32 -25.33
CA LEU A 258 7.47 5.69 -24.93
C LEU A 258 7.63 4.18 -24.79
N ARG A 259 8.30 3.50 -25.74
CA ARG A 259 8.53 2.05 -25.66
C ARG A 259 9.33 1.65 -24.44
N GLU A 260 10.38 2.40 -24.11
CA GLU A 260 11.17 2.21 -22.90
C GLU A 260 10.31 2.44 -21.65
N GLY A 261 9.56 3.54 -21.63
CA GLY A 261 8.63 3.87 -20.55
C GLY A 261 7.57 2.78 -20.31
N LEU A 262 6.94 2.28 -21.38
CA LEU A 262 5.91 1.24 -21.33
C LEU A 262 6.44 -0.08 -20.74
N ARG A 263 7.65 -0.49 -21.14
CA ARG A 263 8.26 -1.75 -20.67
C ARG A 263 8.85 -1.66 -19.27
N GLY A 264 9.36 -0.48 -18.90
CA GLY A 264 9.99 -0.25 -17.61
C GLY A 264 9.04 0.45 -16.64
N PRO A 265 9.18 1.77 -16.45
CA PRO A 265 8.45 2.50 -15.41
C PRO A 265 6.93 2.30 -15.38
N LEU A 266 6.24 2.33 -16.51
CA LEU A 266 4.78 2.13 -16.54
C LEU A 266 4.40 0.71 -16.14
N ALA A 267 5.07 -0.32 -16.67
CA ALA A 267 4.82 -1.70 -16.27
C ALA A 267 5.12 -1.94 -14.79
N ASN A 268 6.17 -1.33 -14.25
CA ASN A 268 6.51 -1.39 -12.83
C ASN A 268 5.43 -0.76 -11.94
N ALA A 269 4.95 0.43 -12.29
CA ALA A 269 3.86 1.08 -11.56
C ALA A 269 2.54 0.30 -11.67
N LEU A 270 2.26 -0.33 -12.82
CA LEU A 270 1.09 -1.19 -13.00
C LEU A 270 1.18 -2.46 -12.15
N ASP A 271 2.35 -3.08 -12.01
CA ASP A 271 2.53 -4.22 -11.10
C ASP A 271 2.24 -3.83 -9.65
N ASP A 272 2.78 -2.70 -9.18
CA ASP A 272 2.53 -2.22 -7.83
C ASP A 272 1.04 -1.88 -7.62
N ALA A 273 0.40 -1.27 -8.63
CA ALA A 273 -1.03 -0.98 -8.61
C ALA A 273 -1.88 -2.26 -8.59
N ALA A 274 -1.49 -3.31 -9.32
CA ALA A 274 -2.15 -4.60 -9.28
C ALA A 274 -2.07 -5.24 -7.89
N VAL A 275 -0.91 -5.13 -7.22
CA VAL A 275 -0.77 -5.60 -5.83
C VAL A 275 -1.68 -4.83 -4.89
N VAL A 276 -1.78 -3.50 -5.02
CA VAL A 276 -2.68 -2.68 -4.19
C VAL A 276 -4.15 -3.05 -4.42
N LEU A 277 -4.60 -3.15 -5.67
CA LEU A 277 -5.96 -3.60 -6.00
C LEU A 277 -6.25 -5.00 -5.43
N TRP A 278 -5.25 -5.89 -5.48
CA TRP A 278 -5.34 -7.21 -4.88
C TRP A 278 -5.42 -7.15 -3.35
N LEU A 279 -4.73 -6.23 -2.67
CA LEU A 279 -4.87 -6.03 -1.23
C LEU A 279 -6.26 -5.47 -0.86
N ASP A 280 -6.84 -4.63 -1.71
CA ASP A 280 -8.09 -3.94 -1.42
C ASP A 280 -9.34 -4.81 -1.59
N GLY A 281 -9.35 -5.79 -2.49
CA GLY A 281 -10.58 -6.56 -2.76
C GLY A 281 -10.86 -6.75 -4.24
N SER A 282 -10.28 -5.89 -5.06
CA SER A 282 -10.62 -5.75 -6.47
C SER A 282 -9.86 -6.78 -7.32
N LEU A 283 -10.10 -8.08 -7.06
CA LEU A 283 -9.30 -9.16 -7.65
C LEU A 283 -9.33 -9.18 -9.19
N GLY A 284 -10.50 -8.94 -9.80
CA GLY A 284 -10.63 -8.89 -11.26
C GLY A 284 -9.92 -7.69 -11.88
N GLU A 285 -9.92 -6.55 -11.20
CA GLU A 285 -9.19 -5.34 -11.60
C GLU A 285 -7.68 -5.55 -11.47
N ALA A 286 -7.23 -6.12 -10.33
CA ALA A 286 -5.85 -6.52 -10.11
C ALA A 286 -5.35 -7.45 -11.21
N ARG A 287 -6.15 -8.47 -11.58
CA ARG A 287 -5.84 -9.39 -12.68
C ARG A 287 -5.68 -8.64 -13.99
N ARG A 288 -6.60 -7.75 -14.33
CA ARG A 288 -6.58 -7.00 -15.57
C ARG A 288 -5.37 -6.06 -15.68
N ILE A 289 -5.03 -5.36 -14.59
CA ILE A 289 -3.83 -4.50 -14.55
C ILE A 289 -2.54 -5.34 -14.64
N ARG A 290 -2.48 -6.49 -13.95
CA ARG A 290 -1.33 -7.41 -14.01
C ARG A 290 -1.14 -8.00 -15.41
N ASP A 291 -2.22 -8.40 -16.08
CA ASP A 291 -2.19 -8.89 -17.46
C ASP A 291 -1.65 -7.81 -18.42
N LEU A 292 -2.08 -6.56 -18.24
CA LEU A 292 -1.54 -5.42 -19.01
C LEU A 292 -0.04 -5.23 -18.76
N ALA A 293 0.40 -5.16 -17.49
CA ALA A 293 1.82 -4.98 -17.15
C ALA A 293 2.70 -6.07 -17.79
N THR A 294 2.24 -7.32 -17.74
CA THR A 294 2.91 -8.47 -18.37
C THR A 294 2.97 -8.33 -19.89
N ALA A 295 1.87 -7.92 -20.53
CA ALA A 295 1.80 -7.70 -21.97
C ALA A 295 2.75 -6.59 -22.42
N LEU A 296 2.84 -5.48 -21.67
CA LEU A 296 3.77 -4.39 -21.98
C LEU A 296 5.23 -4.85 -21.97
N ARG A 297 5.64 -5.60 -20.96
CA ARG A 297 7.02 -6.11 -20.86
C ARG A 297 7.36 -7.09 -21.98
N GLY A 298 6.44 -7.98 -22.32
CA GLY A 298 6.68 -9.06 -23.29
C GLY A 298 6.52 -8.66 -24.75
N ALA A 299 5.84 -7.55 -25.05
CA ALA A 299 5.55 -7.16 -26.43
C ALA A 299 6.77 -6.56 -27.15
N GLU A 300 6.94 -6.89 -28.44
CA GLU A 300 7.93 -6.26 -29.32
C GLU A 300 7.54 -4.82 -29.72
N ALA A 301 6.24 -4.55 -29.81
CA ALA A 301 5.66 -3.23 -30.05
C ALA A 301 4.66 -2.92 -28.92
N PRO A 302 5.13 -2.56 -27.71
CA PRO A 302 4.28 -2.35 -26.54
C PRO A 302 3.24 -1.26 -26.78
N GLU A 303 3.50 -0.28 -27.64
CA GLU A 303 2.57 0.76 -28.03
C GLU A 303 1.30 0.24 -28.74
N THR A 304 1.32 -1.00 -29.22
CA THR A 304 0.19 -1.66 -29.90
C THR A 304 -0.64 -2.57 -28.99
N VAL A 305 -0.23 -2.73 -27.73
CA VAL A 305 -0.95 -3.53 -26.74
C VAL A 305 -2.30 -2.89 -26.44
N ASP A 306 -3.35 -3.71 -26.37
CA ASP A 306 -4.69 -3.25 -26.06
C ASP A 306 -4.71 -2.47 -24.73
N GLY A 307 -5.35 -1.30 -24.73
CA GLY A 307 -5.40 -0.40 -23.59
C GLY A 307 -4.23 0.59 -23.46
N VAL A 308 -3.18 0.48 -24.27
CA VAL A 308 -2.05 1.43 -24.19
C VAL A 308 -2.44 2.83 -24.62
N THR A 309 -3.29 2.97 -25.64
CA THR A 309 -3.79 4.29 -26.04
C THR A 309 -4.50 4.99 -24.88
N THR A 310 -5.31 4.26 -24.11
CA THR A 310 -5.96 4.77 -22.88
C THR A 310 -4.95 5.15 -21.81
N LEU A 311 -3.94 4.30 -21.57
CA LEU A 311 -2.85 4.58 -20.62
C LEU A 311 -2.09 5.87 -21.00
N VAL A 312 -1.73 6.02 -22.26
CA VAL A 312 -1.03 7.20 -22.79
C VAL A 312 -1.91 8.45 -22.65
N GLN A 313 -3.20 8.36 -22.98
CA GLN A 313 -4.15 9.47 -22.75
C GLN A 313 -4.17 9.94 -21.29
N MET A 314 -4.14 9.01 -20.33
CA MET A 314 -4.05 9.37 -18.92
C MET A 314 -2.73 10.07 -18.59
N GLN A 315 -1.60 9.58 -19.10
CA GLN A 315 -0.29 10.22 -18.88
C GLN A 315 -0.22 11.64 -19.49
N ILE A 316 -0.83 11.86 -20.67
CA ILE A 316 -0.98 13.19 -21.27
C ILE A 316 -1.80 14.11 -20.36
N THR A 317 -2.90 13.59 -19.80
CA THR A 317 -3.76 14.33 -18.87
C THR A 317 -3.00 14.70 -17.59
N SER A 318 -2.23 13.77 -17.03
CA SER A 318 -1.36 14.01 -15.88
C SER A 318 -0.34 15.11 -16.16
N ALA A 319 0.33 15.08 -17.33
CA ALA A 319 1.29 16.08 -17.76
C ALA A 319 0.65 17.49 -17.84
N ALA A 320 -0.55 17.57 -18.44
CA ALA A 320 -1.28 18.83 -18.56
C ALA A 320 -1.70 19.38 -17.20
N MET A 321 -2.19 18.53 -16.29
CA MET A 321 -2.55 18.93 -14.93
C MET A 321 -1.33 19.38 -14.11
N GLU A 322 -0.18 18.75 -14.30
CA GLU A 322 1.07 19.16 -13.66
C GLU A 322 1.55 20.53 -14.19
N GLN A 323 1.50 20.77 -15.50
CA GLN A 323 1.80 22.08 -16.08
C GLN A 323 0.88 23.18 -15.54
N LEU A 324 -0.43 22.91 -15.43
CA LEU A 324 -1.39 23.87 -14.85
C LEU A 324 -1.09 24.21 -13.38
N ARG A 325 -0.71 23.19 -12.58
CA ARG A 325 -0.30 23.38 -11.18
C ARG A 325 0.98 24.20 -11.07
N ARG A 326 2.01 23.90 -11.88
CA ARG A 326 3.29 24.62 -11.88
C ARG A 326 3.19 26.03 -12.48
N GLY A 327 2.26 26.23 -13.42
CA GLY A 327 2.02 27.50 -14.12
C GLY A 327 1.14 28.51 -13.36
N GLY A 328 0.72 28.23 -12.13
CA GLY A 328 -0.03 29.17 -11.28
C GLY A 328 -1.55 29.19 -11.47
N GLY A 329 -2.15 28.20 -12.14
CA GLY A 329 -3.60 28.17 -12.43
C GLY A 329 -4.52 27.89 -11.23
N MET A 330 -3.96 27.57 -10.06
CA MET A 330 -4.70 27.40 -8.81
C MET A 330 -3.86 27.85 -7.60
N GLN A 331 -3.33 29.08 -7.62
CA GLN A 331 -3.10 29.76 -6.34
C GLN A 331 -4.47 30.16 -5.82
N GLY A 332 -4.73 29.79 -4.56
CA GLY A 332 -6.01 29.94 -3.91
C GLY A 332 -6.58 31.34 -4.10
N GLN A 333 -7.90 31.39 -4.33
CA GLN A 333 -8.68 32.42 -3.68
C GLN A 333 -8.41 32.27 -2.19
N ASP A 334 -7.38 32.97 -1.71
CA ASP A 334 -7.34 33.46 -0.35
C ASP A 334 -8.64 34.25 -0.20
N TYR A 335 -9.62 33.60 0.42
CA TYR A 335 -10.70 34.32 1.07
C TYR A 335 -10.02 35.17 2.13
N ASP A 336 -9.69 36.42 1.76
CA ASP A 336 -9.58 37.55 2.67
C ASP A 336 -10.93 37.70 3.37
N ASP A 337 -11.18 36.80 4.32
CA ASP A 337 -12.30 36.85 5.24
C ASP A 337 -11.69 37.00 6.62
N HIS A 338 -11.35 38.25 6.95
CA HIS A 338 -11.57 38.87 8.26
C HIS A 338 -11.25 40.37 8.19
N ASP A 339 -12.06 41.07 7.41
CA ASP A 339 -12.47 42.45 7.72
C ASP A 339 -13.41 42.41 8.93
N LEU A 340 -12.88 42.43 10.16
CA LEU A 340 -13.58 42.94 11.34
C LEU A 340 -12.54 43.30 12.40
N ASP A 341 -12.10 44.56 12.39
CA ASP A 341 -11.98 45.38 13.62
C ASP A 341 -11.48 46.79 13.25
N HIS A 342 -12.39 47.59 12.69
CA HIS A 342 -12.30 49.04 12.81
C HIS A 342 -12.98 49.48 14.12
N ASP A 343 -12.12 49.84 15.07
CA ASP A 343 -12.10 51.17 15.69
C ASP A 343 -13.38 51.64 16.42
N GLN A 344 -13.31 51.72 17.75
CA GLN A 344 -13.56 52.99 18.45
C GLN A 344 -13.16 52.93 19.92
N GLY A 345 -12.22 53.79 20.29
CA GLY A 345 -11.97 54.18 21.67
C GLY A 345 -12.97 55.20 22.21
N HIS A 346 -12.64 55.64 23.42
CA HIS A 346 -13.11 56.82 24.17
C HIS A 346 -14.25 56.68 25.20
N ASP A 347 -13.81 56.92 26.44
CA ASP A 347 -14.40 57.77 27.50
C ASP A 347 -15.70 57.33 28.20
N ASN A 348 -15.54 56.69 29.38
CA ASN A 348 -15.77 57.29 30.72
C ASN A 348 -15.55 56.28 31.86
#